data_AF-A0A929FSD5-F1
#
_entry.id   AF-A0A929FSD5-F1
#
_cell.length_a   1.000
_cell.length_b   1.000
_cell.length_c   1.000
_cell.angle_alpha   90.00
_cell.angle_beta   90.00
_cell.angle_gamma   90.00
#
_symmetry.space_group_name_H-M   'P 1'
#
loop_
_entity.id
_entity.type
_entity.pdbx_description
1 polymer ?
#
loop_
_entity_poly.entity_id
_entity_poly.type
_entity_poly.pdbx_seq_one_letter_code
_entity_poly.pdbx_strand_id
1 'polypeptide(L)' 'MPKKTPRYDSKTESRDTLLGFGPKEYKTTVRDNESGKEYKGCSSDEGKSRDYAFKKAKAEE' A
#
# COMPACT_ATOMS: atom_id res chain seq x y z
N MET A 1 0.83 20.17 -20.79
CA MET A 1 0.25 18.82 -20.73
C MET A 1 -0.17 18.58 -19.28
N PRO A 2 -1.47 18.45 -18.96
CA PRO A 2 -1.85 18.06 -17.60
C PRO A 2 -1.30 16.64 -17.39
N LYS A 3 -0.38 16.49 -16.44
CA LYS A 3 0.13 15.18 -16.05
C LYS A 3 -1.09 14.39 -15.59
N LYS A 4 -1.49 13.35 -16.34
CA LYS A 4 -2.45 12.34 -15.88
C LYS A 4 -1.81 11.67 -14.67
N THR A 5 -2.01 12.24 -13.48
CA THR A 5 -1.66 11.56 -12.25
C THR A 5 -2.55 10.34 -12.14
N PRO A 6 -1.99 9.14 -11.94
CA PRO A 6 -2.80 7.94 -11.74
C PRO A 6 -3.75 8.16 -10.56
N ARG A 7 -4.97 7.64 -10.66
CA ARG A 7 -6.00 7.76 -9.61
C ARG A 7 -5.47 7.29 -8.25
N TYR A 8 -4.70 6.21 -8.25
CA TYR A 8 -4.03 5.67 -7.08
C TYR A 8 -2.52 5.81 -7.19
N ASP A 9 -1.88 6.35 -6.17
CA ASP A 9 -0.44 6.24 -5.92
C ASP A 9 -0.21 5.13 -4.88
N SER A 10 0.79 4.27 -5.07
CA SER A 10 1.05 3.19 -4.12
C SER A 10 2.52 3.10 -3.78
N LYS A 11 2.83 3.05 -2.49
CA LYS A 11 4.17 2.86 -1.96
C LYS A 11 4.21 1.64 -1.06
N THR A 12 5.11 0.71 -1.36
CA THR A 12 5.35 -0.48 -0.54
C THR A 12 6.69 -0.33 0.19
N GLU A 13 6.65 -0.56 1.50
CA GLU A 13 7.81 -0.53 2.38
C GLU A 13 7.90 -1.88 3.07
N SER A 14 9.10 -2.46 3.13
CA SER A 14 9.34 -3.69 3.88
C SER A 14 10.20 -3.41 5.11
N ARG A 15 9.87 -4.04 6.23
CA ARG A 15 10.64 -3.96 7.48
C ARG A 15 10.89 -5.35 8.03
N ASP A 16 12.12 -5.61 8.41
CA ASP A 16 12.49 -6.83 9.15
C ASP A 16 12.13 -6.64 10.62
N THR A 17 11.32 -7.54 11.17
CA THR A 17 10.75 -7.39 12.51
C THR A 17 11.73 -7.68 13.65
N LEU A 18 12.91 -8.28 13.38
CA LEU A 18 13.92 -8.63 14.39
C LEU A 18 15.36 -8.52 13.82
N LEU A 19 15.89 -7.31 13.60
CA LEU A 19 17.32 -7.12 13.23
C LEU A 19 17.80 -8.04 12.06
N GLY A 20 16.92 -8.36 11.11
CA GLY A 20 17.20 -9.26 9.98
C GLY A 20 16.92 -10.76 10.22
N PHE A 21 16.49 -11.17 11.41
CA PHE A 21 16.15 -12.56 11.80
C PHE A 21 14.64 -12.81 11.96
N GLY A 22 13.80 -11.80 11.71
CA GLY A 22 12.35 -11.89 11.87
C GLY A 22 11.60 -12.03 10.54
N PRO A 23 10.32 -12.43 10.57
CA PRO A 23 9.47 -12.39 9.39
C PRO A 23 9.43 -10.98 8.81
N LYS A 24 9.66 -10.88 7.50
CA LYS A 24 9.63 -9.61 6.77
C LYS A 24 8.19 -9.11 6.69
N GLU A 25 7.93 -7.94 7.26
CA GLU A 25 6.63 -7.30 7.19
C GLU A 25 6.61 -6.31 6.02
N TYR A 26 5.62 -6.44 5.15
CA TYR A 26 5.38 -5.54 4.03
C TYR A 26 4.19 -4.66 4.34
N LYS A 27 4.39 -3.35 4.22
CA LYS A 27 3.38 -2.33 4.38
C LYS A 27 3.19 -1.59 3.06
N THR A 28 2.01 -1.70 2.47
CA THR A 28 1.64 -0.95 1.28
C THR A 28 0.67 0.15 1.66
N THR A 29 1.01 1.37 1.29
CA THR A 29 0.13 2.54 1.39
C THR A 29 -0.35 2.88 -0.02
N VAL A 30 -1.66 2.90 -0.22
CA VAL A 30 -2.33 3.35 -1.43
C VAL A 30 -2.98 4.69 -1.13
N ARG A 31 -2.58 5.74 -1.81
CA ARG A 31 -3.19 7.07 -1.73
C ARG A 31 -4.08 7.28 -2.94
N ASP A 32 -5.34 7.58 -2.69
CA ASP A 32 -6.26 8.01 -3.72
C ASP A 32 -6.07 9.52 -3.97
N ASN A 33 -5.63 9.88 -5.17
CA ASN A 33 -5.36 11.27 -5.54
C ASN A 33 -6.65 12.07 -5.82
N GLU A 34 -7.78 11.39 -5.99
CA GLU A 34 -9.08 12.00 -6.27
C GLU A 34 -9.78 12.47 -4.99
N SER A 35 -9.83 11.61 -3.96
CA SER A 35 -10.41 11.89 -2.65
C SER A 35 -9.38 12.39 -1.61
N GLY A 36 -8.09 12.20 -1.88
CA GLY A 36 -7.01 12.50 -0.94
C GLY A 36 -6.88 11.49 0.22
N LYS A 37 -7.65 10.41 0.22
CA LYS A 37 -7.64 9.38 1.27
C LYS A 37 -6.45 8.43 1.13
N GLU A 38 -5.97 7.92 2.26
CA GLU A 38 -4.87 6.95 2.33
C GLU A 38 -5.32 5.62 2.92
N TYR A 39 -4.98 4.54 2.24
CA TYR A 39 -5.33 3.17 2.59
C TYR A 39 -4.08 2.35 2.85
N LYS A 40 -4.05 1.63 3.97
CA LYS A 40 -2.87 0.84 4.38
C LYS A 40 -3.20 -0.64 4.44
N GLY A 41 -2.38 -1.43 3.77
CA GLY A 41 -2.31 -2.88 3.87
C GLY A 41 -1.01 -3.28 4.56
N CYS A 42 -1.09 -4.19 5.52
CA CYS A 42 0.08 -4.82 6.15
C CYS A 42 -0.05 -6.33 5.98
N SER A 43 1.03 -6.99 5.58
CA SER A 43 1.10 -8.44 5.52
C SER A 43 2.56 -8.91 5.51
N SER A 44 2.82 -10.15 5.90
CA SER A 44 4.15 -10.76 5.78
C SER A 44 4.51 -11.12 4.33
N ASP A 45 3.61 -10.87 3.39
CA ASP A 45 3.79 -11.05 1.95
C ASP A 45 3.54 -9.74 1.21
N GLU A 46 4.45 -9.38 0.29
CA GLU A 46 4.39 -8.12 -0.46
C GLU A 46 3.13 -8.01 -1.32
N GLY A 47 2.81 -9.09 -2.05
CA GLY A 47 1.65 -9.15 -2.93
C GLY A 47 0.35 -9.02 -2.16
N LYS A 48 0.23 -9.73 -1.03
CA LYS A 48 -0.94 -9.62 -0.14
C LYS A 48 -1.06 -8.24 0.48
N SER A 49 0.05 -7.65 0.94
CA SER A 49 0.06 -6.30 1.50
C SER A 49 -0.50 -5.28 0.51
N ARG A 50 -0.11 -5.39 -0.76
CA ARG A 50 -0.61 -4.57 -1.85
C ARG A 50 -2.10 -4.82 -2.12
N ASP A 51 -2.50 -6.08 -2.27
CA ASP A 51 -3.90 -6.44 -2.55
C ASP A 51 -4.84 -5.93 -1.45
N TYR A 52 -4.47 -6.08 -0.17
CA TYR A 52 -5.24 -5.52 0.95
C TYR A 52 -5.38 -4.00 0.88
N ALA A 53 -4.32 -3.28 0.52
CA ALA A 53 -4.36 -1.82 0.41
C ALA A 53 -5.28 -1.36 -0.73
N PHE A 54 -5.18 -1.99 -1.90
CA PHE A 54 -6.05 -1.68 -3.04
C PHE A 54 -7.50 -2.14 -2.82
N LYS A 55 -7.72 -3.27 -2.15
CA LYS A 55 -9.05 -3.75 -1.79
C LYS A 55 -9.75 -2.77 -0.85
N LYS A 56 -9.03 -2.22 0.13
CA LYS A 56 -9.56 -1.15 1.00
C LYS A 56 -9.85 0.12 0.22
N ALA A 57 -8.95 0.53 -0.69
CA ALA A 57 -9.15 1.71 -1.51
C ALA A 57 -10.38 1.59 -2.42
N LYS A 58 -10.61 0.42 -3.02
CA LYS A 58 -11.78 0.13 -3.87
C LYS A 58 -13.08 -0.12 -3.11
N ALA A 59 -13.00 -0.58 -1.86
CA ALA A 59 -14.19 -0.81 -1.03
C ALA A 59 -14.80 0.49 -0.48
N GLU A 60 -14.03 1.58 -0.50
CA GLU A 60 -14.46 2.93 -0.11
C GLU A 60 -14.81 3.85 -1.30
N GLU A 61 -14.76 3.32 -2.52
CA GLU A 61 -15.25 3.97 -3.76
C GLU A 61 -16.78 3.88 -3.85
#